data_AF-A0A1Y1Y5M1-F1
#
_entry.id   AF-A0A1Y1Y5M1-F1
#
_cell.length_a   1.000
_cell.length_b   1.000
_cell.length_c   1.000
_cell.angle_alpha   90.00
_cell.angle_beta   90.00
_cell.angle_gamma   90.00
#
_symmetry.space_group_name_H-M   'P 1'
#
loop_
_entity.id
_entity.type
_entity.pdbx_description
1 polymer ?
#
loop_
_entity_poly.entity_id
_entity_poly.type
_entity_poly.pdbx_seq_one_letter_code
_entity_poly.pdbx_strand_id
1 'polypeptide(L)'
;MDSTTMDPQAHLALTANKLALSAIIISIAAFVVTFLQLLLGNIVSKEARWKVGSGAIGIITRHKSFRVTPWGIRVLYPEVSFSIDTFLGAVSDSRRQGLEFSFLQNVAIKKKARWCPVTSEMVISADVLSDGVRVLVGDNGRPLTSGILTWQELVRYMWWKCTHTVLPYERPRATWAQIIRAFGIFDGESLVLRKLNTNTIPSTIDAPIQRVKLWDLGCLSLLMGCTDVSVNIQSRQFHAEGMYCTLSTEDLPMFGQAVKFEGDIHSINGQLAQCDGASLRGGIYYVRGSFLLTLFSGHWLWDDRPFRVEVGIFEGEARTLKRLAFHLSKLEPDGDNKRATADGNPTYLPLDLLDTIFGYSQQRPADPNLQKSLRVRVPIIPARSIF
;
A
#
# COMPACT_ATOMS: atom_id res chain seq x y z
N MET A 1 40.31 69.47 -47.26
CA MET A 1 40.22 68.03 -47.52
C MET A 1 38.91 67.52 -46.95
N ASP A 2 37.90 67.77 -47.77
CA ASP A 2 36.70 66.98 -48.05
C ASP A 2 35.96 66.38 -46.86
N SER A 3 35.03 67.21 -46.38
CA SER A 3 33.75 66.78 -45.84
C SER A 3 33.15 65.70 -46.74
N THR A 4 33.20 64.46 -46.27
CA THR A 4 32.52 63.32 -46.84
C THR A 4 31.02 63.59 -46.77
N THR A 5 30.47 64.21 -47.81
CA THR A 5 29.03 64.30 -48.03
C THR A 5 28.53 62.88 -48.21
N MET A 6 28.12 62.24 -47.11
CA MET A 6 27.44 60.95 -47.16
C MET A 6 26.25 61.08 -48.10
N ASP A 7 26.19 60.20 -49.09
CA ASP A 7 25.09 60.13 -50.04
C ASP A 7 23.77 60.02 -49.26
N PRO A 8 22.81 60.95 -49.43
CA PRO A 8 21.51 60.89 -48.76
C PRO A 8 20.80 59.55 -49.00
N GLN A 9 21.05 58.88 -50.13
CA GLN A 9 20.53 57.53 -50.38
C GLN A 9 21.15 56.48 -49.45
N ALA A 10 22.46 56.57 -49.16
CA ALA A 10 23.13 55.68 -48.23
C ALA A 10 22.64 55.88 -46.78
N HIS A 11 22.38 57.13 -46.40
CA HIS A 11 21.79 57.44 -45.09
C HIS A 11 20.37 56.85 -44.96
N LEU A 12 19.54 57.00 -46.00
CA LEU A 12 18.20 56.41 -46.05
C LEU A 12 18.25 54.88 -45.96
N ALA A 13 19.13 54.22 -46.73
CA ALA A 13 19.31 52.78 -46.67
C ALA A 13 19.75 52.28 -45.27
N LEU A 14 20.66 53.02 -44.60
CA LEU A 14 21.11 52.68 -43.25
C LEU A 14 19.98 52.85 -42.22
N THR A 15 19.19 53.90 -42.32
CA THR A 15 18.01 54.09 -41.44
C THR A 15 16.94 53.02 -41.67
N ALA A 16 16.68 52.64 -42.92
CA ALA A 16 15.75 51.56 -43.26
C ALA A 16 16.21 50.20 -42.71
N ASN A 17 17.50 49.87 -42.83
CA ASN A 17 18.07 48.63 -42.29
C ASN A 17 17.99 48.57 -40.77
N LYS A 18 18.25 49.68 -40.07
CA LYS A 18 18.10 49.77 -38.60
C LYS A 18 16.64 49.58 -38.17
N LEU A 19 15.71 50.20 -38.90
CA LEU A 19 14.28 50.08 -38.60
C LEU A 19 13.79 48.65 -38.85
N ALA A 20 14.20 48.02 -39.96
CA ALA A 20 13.89 46.63 -40.27
C ALA A 20 14.45 45.67 -39.20
N LEU A 21 15.71 45.85 -38.77
CA LEU A 21 16.31 45.05 -37.70
C LEU A 21 15.53 45.19 -36.39
N SER A 22 15.16 46.42 -36.01
CA SER A 22 14.37 46.66 -34.79
C SER A 22 12.99 45.99 -34.87
N ALA A 23 12.33 46.03 -36.03
CA ALA A 23 11.05 45.37 -36.25
C ALA A 23 11.17 43.84 -36.16
N ILE A 24 12.25 43.25 -36.68
CA ILE A 24 12.52 41.80 -36.55
C ILE A 24 12.70 41.41 -35.09
N ILE A 25 13.49 42.17 -34.32
CA ILE A 25 13.72 41.90 -32.89
C ILE A 25 12.40 41.98 -32.11
N ILE A 26 11.60 43.02 -32.35
CA ILE A 26 10.28 43.18 -31.72
C ILE A 26 9.34 42.03 -32.10
N SER A 27 9.35 41.60 -33.36
CA SER A 27 8.53 40.48 -33.84
C SER A 27 8.93 39.15 -33.18
N ILE A 28 10.23 38.87 -33.06
CA ILE A 28 10.73 37.68 -32.36
C ILE A 28 10.33 37.73 -30.88
N ALA A 29 10.50 38.87 -30.21
CA ALA A 29 10.11 39.02 -28.82
C ALA A 29 8.59 38.83 -28.62
N ALA A 30 7.77 39.44 -29.48
CA ALA A 30 6.32 39.27 -29.47
C ALA A 30 5.90 37.82 -29.71
N PHE A 31 6.55 37.12 -30.64
CA PHE A 31 6.33 35.70 -30.89
C PHE A 31 6.69 34.86 -29.65
N VAL A 32 7.84 35.07 -29.02
CA VAL A 32 8.25 34.35 -27.80
C VAL A 32 7.27 34.61 -26.66
N VAL A 33 6.84 35.86 -26.45
CA VAL A 33 5.85 36.21 -25.42
C VAL A 33 4.51 35.52 -25.73
N THR A 34 4.04 35.58 -26.97
CA THR A 34 2.77 34.94 -27.39
C THR A 34 2.85 33.42 -27.26
N PHE A 35 3.97 32.81 -27.62
CA PHE A 35 4.21 31.38 -27.48
C PHE A 35 4.24 30.98 -26.00
N LEU A 36 4.93 31.75 -25.15
CA LEU A 36 4.92 31.53 -23.70
C LEU A 36 3.53 31.74 -23.11
N GLN A 37 2.76 32.72 -23.58
CA GLN A 37 1.37 32.95 -23.15
C GLN A 37 0.44 31.84 -23.62
N LEU A 38 0.63 31.30 -24.83
CA LEU A 38 -0.11 30.13 -25.32
C LEU A 38 0.26 28.89 -24.51
N LEU A 39 1.54 28.69 -24.22
CA LEU A 39 2.06 27.58 -23.44
C LEU A 39 1.58 27.70 -21.98
N LEU A 40 1.65 28.90 -21.38
CA LEU A 40 1.06 29.22 -20.09
C LEU A 40 -0.46 29.06 -20.13
N GLY A 41 -1.18 29.49 -21.16
CA GLY A 41 -2.63 29.31 -21.28
C GLY A 41 -3.04 27.84 -21.37
N ASN A 42 -2.24 27.03 -22.08
CA ASN A 42 -2.43 25.59 -22.19
C ASN A 42 -1.97 24.83 -20.94
N ILE A 43 -0.94 25.33 -20.24
CA ILE A 43 -0.47 24.80 -18.94
C ILE A 43 -1.44 25.20 -17.83
N VAL A 44 -1.96 26.42 -17.89
CA VAL A 44 -2.82 27.07 -16.90
C VAL A 44 -4.26 27.00 -17.37
N SER A 45 -4.62 26.04 -18.24
CA SER A 45 -6.02 25.64 -18.45
C SER A 45 -6.56 25.22 -17.08
N LYS A 46 -7.32 26.15 -16.51
CA LYS A 46 -7.23 26.56 -15.10
C LYS A 46 -8.01 25.67 -14.15
N GLU A 47 -8.87 24.80 -14.65
CA GLU A 47 -9.79 24.04 -13.78
C GLU A 47 -9.30 22.64 -13.43
N ALA A 48 -8.38 22.08 -14.22
CA ALA A 48 -7.98 20.69 -14.11
C ALA A 48 -6.84 20.43 -13.09
N ARG A 49 -5.93 21.41 -12.91
CA ARG A 49 -4.64 21.18 -12.22
C ARG A 49 -4.67 21.36 -10.71
N TRP A 50 -5.49 22.28 -10.18
CA TRP A 50 -5.50 22.57 -8.74
C TRP A 50 -6.44 21.67 -7.95
N LYS A 51 -7.48 21.11 -8.60
CA LYS A 51 -8.52 20.31 -7.93
C LYS A 51 -7.91 19.11 -7.19
N VAL A 52 -7.12 18.33 -7.91
CA VAL A 52 -6.59 17.06 -7.43
C VAL A 52 -5.16 17.24 -6.92
N GLY A 53 -4.92 18.16 -5.98
CA GLY A 53 -3.60 18.40 -5.37
C GLY A 53 -3.13 17.30 -4.41
N SER A 54 -1.94 17.47 -3.83
CA SER A 54 -1.46 16.61 -2.72
C SER A 54 -2.41 16.63 -1.53
N GLY A 55 -3.02 17.79 -1.22
CA GLY A 55 -4.06 17.88 -0.19
C GLY A 55 -5.36 17.12 -0.53
N ALA A 56 -5.63 16.83 -1.80
CA ALA A 56 -6.82 16.07 -2.21
C ALA A 56 -6.58 14.56 -2.17
N ILE A 57 -5.50 14.09 -2.81
CA ILE A 57 -5.25 12.65 -3.02
C ILE A 57 -3.98 12.13 -2.33
N GLY A 58 -3.36 12.94 -1.48
CA GLY A 58 -2.17 12.55 -0.72
C GLY A 58 -0.99 12.18 -1.61
N ILE A 59 -0.28 11.13 -1.18
CA ILE A 59 0.92 10.59 -1.85
C ILE A 59 0.71 10.19 -3.30
N ILE A 60 -0.51 9.77 -3.65
CA ILE A 60 -0.87 9.29 -4.98
C ILE A 60 -0.71 10.41 -6.03
N THR A 61 -0.61 11.67 -5.60
CA THR A 61 -0.24 12.80 -6.46
C THR A 61 1.07 12.62 -7.22
N ARG A 62 2.04 11.89 -6.68
CA ARG A 62 3.34 11.69 -7.34
C ARG A 62 3.25 10.87 -8.62
N HIS A 63 2.24 10.01 -8.74
CA HIS A 63 2.05 9.16 -9.92
C HIS A 63 1.25 9.84 -11.04
N LYS A 64 0.91 11.13 -10.89
CA LYS A 64 0.38 11.93 -11.98
C LYS A 64 1.35 11.95 -13.15
N SER A 65 0.82 12.01 -14.36
CA SER A 65 1.65 12.25 -15.55
C SER A 65 0.99 13.24 -16.48
N PHE A 66 1.80 13.80 -17.37
CA PHE A 66 1.34 14.73 -18.38
C PHE A 66 1.39 14.05 -19.74
N ARG A 67 0.35 14.22 -20.54
CA ARG A 67 0.33 13.82 -21.95
C ARG A 67 0.16 15.06 -22.79
N VAL A 68 1.20 15.40 -23.54
CA VAL A 68 1.15 16.48 -24.53
C VAL A 68 0.40 15.97 -25.75
N THR A 69 -0.65 16.68 -26.15
CA THR A 69 -1.40 16.44 -27.38
C THR A 69 -1.37 17.70 -28.25
N PRO A 70 -1.65 17.62 -29.56
CA PRO A 70 -1.73 18.81 -30.42
C PRO A 70 -2.68 19.88 -29.88
N TRP A 71 -3.72 19.46 -29.17
CA TRP A 71 -4.77 20.30 -28.60
C TRP A 71 -4.51 20.78 -27.15
N GLY A 72 -3.32 20.51 -26.59
CA GLY A 72 -2.95 20.93 -25.24
C GLY A 72 -2.34 19.83 -24.36
N ILE A 73 -1.98 20.20 -23.13
CA ILE A 73 -1.38 19.31 -22.13
C ILE A 73 -2.48 18.72 -21.26
N ARG A 74 -2.66 17.41 -21.32
CA ARG A 74 -3.61 16.67 -20.47
C ARG A 74 -2.91 16.15 -19.23
N VAL A 75 -3.49 16.41 -18.06
CA VAL A 75 -3.04 15.77 -16.82
C VAL A 75 -3.76 14.43 -16.69
N LEU A 76 -3.00 13.38 -16.39
CA LEU A 76 -3.50 12.05 -16.15
C LEU A 76 -3.35 11.72 -14.66
N TYR A 77 -4.45 11.39 -14.01
CA TYR A 77 -4.51 11.01 -12.60
C TYR A 77 -4.56 9.50 -12.45
N PRO A 78 -3.91 8.91 -11.44
CA PRO A 78 -3.94 7.47 -11.24
C PRO A 78 -5.33 6.97 -10.82
N GLU A 79 -5.72 5.83 -11.41
CA GLU A 79 -6.78 4.95 -10.93
C GLU A 79 -6.15 3.90 -10.02
N VAL A 80 -6.68 3.77 -8.82
CA VAL A 80 -6.11 2.97 -7.74
C VAL A 80 -6.91 1.67 -7.59
N SER A 81 -6.21 0.54 -7.54
CA SER A 81 -6.77 -0.75 -7.18
C SER A 81 -6.97 -0.83 -5.67
N PHE A 82 -8.20 -1.13 -5.26
CA PHE A 82 -8.51 -1.55 -3.89
C PHE A 82 -8.63 -3.07 -3.77
N SER A 83 -8.15 -3.83 -4.76
CA SER A 83 -8.02 -5.28 -4.62
C SER A 83 -7.16 -5.60 -3.42
N ILE A 84 -7.66 -6.46 -2.52
CA ILE A 84 -7.00 -6.73 -1.24
C ILE A 84 -5.56 -7.25 -1.40
N ASP A 85 -5.30 -8.07 -2.42
CA ASP A 85 -3.96 -8.64 -2.66
C ASP A 85 -2.96 -7.56 -3.11
N THR A 86 -3.38 -6.68 -4.03
CA THR A 86 -2.58 -5.54 -4.48
C THR A 86 -2.33 -4.58 -3.32
N PHE A 87 -3.36 -4.35 -2.51
CA PHE A 87 -3.31 -3.44 -1.39
C PHE A 87 -2.35 -3.91 -0.30
N LEU A 88 -2.38 -5.20 0.05
CA LEU A 88 -1.40 -5.79 0.95
C LEU A 88 0.02 -5.80 0.38
N GLY A 89 0.17 -6.04 -0.92
CA GLY A 89 1.45 -5.90 -1.61
C GLY A 89 2.02 -4.51 -1.36
N ALA A 90 1.23 -3.46 -1.59
CA ALA A 90 1.62 -2.07 -1.35
C ALA A 90 1.96 -1.78 0.13
N VAL A 91 1.22 -2.36 1.09
CA VAL A 91 1.56 -2.25 2.53
C VAL A 91 2.90 -2.90 2.82
N SER A 92 3.15 -4.10 2.29
CA SER A 92 4.41 -4.82 2.46
C SER A 92 5.59 -4.07 1.83
N ASP A 93 5.41 -3.54 0.62
CA ASP A 93 6.43 -2.79 -0.11
C ASP A 93 6.75 -1.47 0.60
N SER A 94 5.73 -0.76 1.06
CA SER A 94 5.90 0.43 1.89
C SER A 94 6.68 0.08 3.16
N ARG A 95 6.32 -0.97 3.90
CA ARG A 95 7.11 -1.33 5.10
C ARG A 95 8.60 -1.56 4.80
N ARG A 96 8.93 -2.25 3.70
CA ARG A 96 10.32 -2.50 3.29
C ARG A 96 11.10 -1.24 2.93
N GLN A 97 10.43 -0.24 2.39
CA GLN A 97 11.04 1.03 2.00
C GLN A 97 11.11 2.06 3.16
N GLY A 98 10.51 1.76 4.32
CA GLY A 98 10.37 2.70 5.45
C GLY A 98 11.70 3.04 6.13
N LEU A 99 11.74 4.14 6.89
CA LEU A 99 12.99 4.61 7.52
C LEU A 99 13.58 3.61 8.52
N GLU A 100 12.73 2.79 9.14
CA GLU A 100 13.15 1.72 10.05
C GLU A 100 14.14 0.75 9.41
N PHE A 101 14.01 0.49 8.10
CA PHE A 101 14.86 -0.46 7.36
C PHE A 101 16.01 0.22 6.63
N SER A 102 16.28 1.48 6.97
CA SER A 102 17.35 2.29 6.37
C SER A 102 18.56 2.42 7.31
N PHE A 103 19.54 3.23 6.91
CA PHE A 103 20.71 3.55 7.74
C PHE A 103 20.36 4.20 9.08
N LEU A 104 19.17 4.77 9.23
CA LEU A 104 18.70 5.35 10.50
C LEU A 104 18.46 4.29 11.58
N GLN A 105 18.35 3.00 11.25
CA GLN A 105 18.29 1.94 12.26
C GLN A 105 19.55 1.93 13.14
N ASN A 106 20.72 2.10 12.53
CA ASN A 106 21.99 2.19 13.26
C ASN A 106 22.05 3.45 14.13
N VAL A 107 21.49 4.56 13.65
CA VAL A 107 21.37 5.80 14.43
C VAL A 107 20.46 5.59 15.64
N ALA A 108 19.32 4.91 15.46
CA ALA A 108 18.39 4.57 16.52
C ALA A 108 19.09 3.76 17.63
N ILE A 109 19.81 2.69 17.26
CA ILE A 109 20.56 1.85 18.19
C ILE A 109 21.63 2.67 18.92
N LYS A 110 22.45 3.43 18.20
CA LYS A 110 23.53 4.25 18.77
C LYS A 110 23.02 5.29 19.76
N LYS A 111 21.82 5.83 19.51
CA LYS A 111 21.21 6.89 20.32
C LYS A 111 20.24 6.36 21.39
N LYS A 112 20.13 5.03 21.55
CA LYS A 112 19.12 4.40 22.43
C LYS A 112 17.73 4.97 22.15
N ALA A 113 17.38 5.01 20.88
CA ALA A 113 16.11 5.52 20.41
C ALA A 113 15.29 4.38 19.79
N ARG A 114 13.98 4.54 19.81
CA ARG A 114 13.04 3.57 19.23
C ARG A 114 12.12 4.24 18.23
N TRP A 115 11.75 3.51 17.19
CA TRP A 115 10.69 3.95 16.28
C TRP A 115 9.34 3.75 16.95
N CYS A 116 8.58 4.82 17.11
CA CYS A 116 7.22 4.78 17.62
C CYS A 116 6.25 5.20 16.52
N PRO A 117 5.03 4.62 16.45
CA PRO A 117 4.00 5.12 15.58
C PRO A 117 3.64 6.58 15.90
N VAL A 118 3.35 7.35 14.86
CA VAL A 118 2.83 8.71 15.01
C VAL A 118 1.41 8.63 15.58
N THR A 119 1.15 9.36 16.66
CA THR A 119 -0.19 9.51 17.23
C THR A 119 -0.78 10.87 16.86
N SER A 120 -2.10 11.00 16.94
CA SER A 120 -2.82 12.26 16.66
C SER A 120 -2.40 13.42 17.57
N GLU A 121 -1.95 13.12 18.79
CA GLU A 121 -1.50 14.12 19.76
C GLU A 121 -0.08 14.64 19.48
N MET A 122 0.65 13.98 18.58
CA MET A 122 2.06 14.27 18.36
C MET A 122 2.24 15.37 17.31
N VAL A 123 2.79 16.51 17.72
CA VAL A 123 3.14 17.61 16.81
C VAL A 123 4.46 17.27 16.11
N ILE A 124 4.41 16.94 14.83
CA ILE A 124 5.60 16.63 14.03
C ILE A 124 6.07 17.89 13.30
N SER A 125 7.16 18.46 13.81
CA SER A 125 7.89 19.52 13.10
C SER A 125 8.69 18.94 11.92
N ALA A 126 8.98 19.77 10.92
CA ALA A 126 9.69 19.35 9.69
C ALA A 126 11.12 18.82 9.94
N ASP A 127 11.72 19.21 11.06
CA ASP A 127 13.04 18.78 11.52
C ASP A 127 13.02 17.44 12.27
N VAL A 128 11.85 16.93 12.65
CA VAL A 128 11.72 15.64 13.33
C VAL A 128 12.09 14.49 12.38
N LEU A 129 12.82 13.50 12.91
CA LEU A 129 13.18 12.28 12.21
C LEU A 129 11.96 11.36 12.10
N SER A 130 11.23 11.50 11.01
CA SER A 130 10.01 10.73 10.71
C SER A 130 9.89 10.38 9.23
N ASP A 131 9.21 9.26 8.94
CA ASP A 131 8.72 8.89 7.60
C ASP A 131 7.22 9.25 7.41
N GLY A 132 6.61 9.85 8.43
CA GLY A 132 5.21 10.25 8.51
C GLY A 132 4.26 9.17 9.02
N VAL A 133 4.73 7.92 9.15
CA VAL A 133 4.03 6.79 9.80
C VAL A 133 4.60 6.58 11.21
N ARG A 134 5.93 6.65 11.31
CA ARG A 134 6.70 6.46 12.51
C ARG A 134 7.64 7.64 12.74
N VAL A 135 7.99 7.83 14.00
CA VAL A 135 8.90 8.86 14.45
C VAL A 135 9.94 8.24 15.36
N LEU A 136 11.18 8.70 15.24
CA LEU A 136 12.26 8.25 16.10
C LEU A 136 12.17 8.98 17.44
N VAL A 137 12.01 8.23 18.52
CA VAL A 137 11.80 8.74 19.88
C VAL A 137 12.96 8.30 20.77
N GLY A 138 13.56 9.24 21.51
CA GLY A 138 14.64 8.93 22.46
C GLY A 138 14.12 8.28 23.74
N ASP A 139 15.04 7.87 24.63
CA ASP A 139 14.73 7.29 25.95
C ASP A 139 13.80 8.17 26.81
N ASN A 140 13.82 9.49 26.60
CA ASN A 140 12.98 10.46 27.30
C ASN A 140 11.55 10.57 26.73
N GLY A 141 11.18 9.74 25.74
CA GLY A 141 9.88 9.79 25.09
C GLY A 141 9.68 10.97 24.14
N ARG A 142 10.70 11.80 23.90
CA ARG A 142 10.59 12.95 22.97
C ARG A 142 11.04 12.57 21.56
N PRO A 143 10.33 13.05 20.52
CA PRO A 143 10.77 12.87 19.14
C PRO A 143 12.13 13.54 18.92
N LEU A 144 13.01 12.83 18.24
CA LEU A 144 14.35 13.29 17.93
C LEU A 144 14.35 14.13 16.64
N THR A 145 15.09 15.22 16.66
CA THR A 145 15.23 16.14 15.52
C THR A 145 16.49 15.83 14.72
N SER A 146 16.57 16.32 13.49
CA SER A 146 17.72 16.14 12.59
C SER A 146 19.04 16.69 13.16
N GLY A 147 18.99 17.56 14.18
CA GLY A 147 20.17 18.09 14.86
C GLY A 147 20.99 17.04 15.63
N ILE A 148 20.45 15.85 15.92
CA ILE A 148 21.22 14.78 16.57
C ILE A 148 22.13 14.01 15.61
N LEU A 149 21.90 14.18 14.29
CA LEU A 149 22.62 13.48 13.23
C LEU A 149 23.99 14.13 13.01
N THR A 150 24.99 13.30 12.76
CA THR A 150 26.26 13.78 12.20
C THR A 150 26.04 14.34 10.79
N TRP A 151 26.95 15.17 10.29
CA TRP A 151 26.85 15.73 8.93
C TRP A 151 26.66 14.65 7.85
N GLN A 152 27.38 13.53 7.95
CA GLN A 152 27.25 12.42 7.00
C GLN A 152 25.87 11.77 7.06
N GLU A 153 25.33 11.53 8.27
CA GLU A 153 23.99 10.99 8.47
C GLU A 153 22.92 11.99 8.00
N LEU A 154 23.12 13.29 8.21
CA LEU A 154 22.21 14.33 7.76
C LEU A 154 22.14 14.39 6.23
N VAL A 155 23.29 14.35 5.53
CA VAL A 155 23.31 14.30 4.06
C VAL A 155 22.60 13.06 3.54
N ARG A 156 22.84 11.89 4.14
CA ARG A 156 22.12 10.65 3.77
C ARG A 156 20.63 10.74 4.06
N TYR A 157 20.24 11.41 5.15
CA TYR A 157 18.84 11.60 5.51
C TYR A 157 18.14 12.55 4.54
N MET A 158 18.80 13.65 4.17
CA MET A 158 18.29 14.57 3.16
C MET A 158 18.17 13.89 1.80
N TRP A 159 19.17 13.10 1.40
CA TRP A 159 19.10 12.28 0.19
C TRP A 159 17.93 11.29 0.24
N TRP A 160 17.74 10.62 1.37
CA TRP A 160 16.60 9.72 1.58
C TRP A 160 15.27 10.49 1.47
N LYS A 161 15.13 11.65 2.12
CA LYS A 161 13.94 12.52 2.03
C LYS A 161 13.66 13.01 0.60
N CYS A 162 14.70 13.24 -0.21
CA CYS A 162 14.56 13.63 -1.60
C CYS A 162 14.15 12.46 -2.51
N THR A 163 14.57 11.24 -2.18
CA THR A 163 14.30 10.02 -2.97
C THR A 163 13.02 9.30 -2.55
N HIS A 164 12.60 9.45 -1.30
CA HIS A 164 11.43 8.77 -0.73
C HIS A 164 10.32 9.77 -0.41
N THR A 165 9.07 9.32 -0.49
CA THR A 165 7.92 10.13 -0.11
C THR A 165 7.72 10.10 1.39
N VAL A 166 7.99 11.22 2.08
CA VAL A 166 7.51 11.39 3.45
C VAL A 166 6.01 11.68 3.39
N LEU A 167 5.19 10.94 4.15
CA LEU A 167 3.77 11.25 4.27
C LEU A 167 3.64 12.65 4.90
N PRO A 168 3.04 13.64 4.19
CA PRO A 168 2.77 14.94 4.82
C PRO A 168 1.83 14.69 6.00
N TYR A 169 1.90 15.43 7.11
CA TYR A 169 0.98 15.18 8.25
C TYR A 169 -0.50 15.43 7.88
N GLU A 170 -0.76 16.29 6.89
CA GLU A 170 -2.10 16.68 6.46
C GLU A 170 -2.98 15.52 5.98
N ARG A 171 -4.21 15.46 6.51
CA ARG A 171 -5.23 14.50 6.08
C ARG A 171 -5.68 14.79 4.64
N PRO A 172 -5.55 13.84 3.70
CA PRO A 172 -6.04 14.05 2.34
C PRO A 172 -7.57 14.15 2.35
N ARG A 173 -8.16 14.97 1.46
CA ARG A 173 -9.62 15.19 1.43
C ARG A 173 -10.39 13.99 0.87
N ALA A 174 -9.82 13.23 -0.07
CA ALA A 174 -10.49 12.09 -0.67
C ALA A 174 -10.53 10.88 0.28
N THR A 175 -11.71 10.30 0.51
CA THR A 175 -11.92 9.10 1.35
C THR A 175 -10.95 7.98 1.01
N TRP A 176 -10.83 7.63 -0.26
CA TRP A 176 -9.97 6.53 -0.71
C TRP A 176 -8.49 6.80 -0.43
N ALA A 177 -8.05 8.06 -0.45
CA ALA A 177 -6.68 8.45 -0.11
C ALA A 177 -6.45 8.42 1.41
N GLN A 178 -7.48 8.71 2.20
CA GLN A 178 -7.44 8.55 3.67
C GLN A 178 -7.26 7.07 4.04
N ILE A 179 -7.95 6.15 3.36
CA ILE A 179 -7.78 4.70 3.56
C ILE A 179 -6.34 4.29 3.24
N ILE A 180 -5.81 4.63 2.05
CA ILE A 180 -4.41 4.31 1.69
C ILE A 180 -3.43 4.79 2.77
N ARG A 181 -3.64 6.01 3.27
CA ARG A 181 -2.84 6.61 4.33
C ARG A 181 -3.00 5.90 5.69
N ALA A 182 -4.20 5.48 6.05
CA ALA A 182 -4.48 4.75 7.28
C ALA A 182 -3.68 3.43 7.35
N PHE A 183 -3.46 2.81 6.19
CA PHE A 183 -2.61 1.62 6.07
C PHE A 183 -1.10 1.90 6.01
N GLY A 184 -0.68 3.17 6.11
CA GLY A 184 0.74 3.55 6.12
C GLY A 184 1.46 3.33 4.79
N ILE A 185 0.71 3.32 3.69
CA ILE A 185 1.28 3.21 2.35
C ILE A 185 1.84 4.59 1.97
N PHE A 186 3.13 4.66 1.66
CA PHE A 186 3.80 5.92 1.27
C PHE A 186 4.25 5.95 -0.19
N ASP A 187 4.36 4.78 -0.83
CA ASP A 187 4.46 4.65 -2.27
C ASP A 187 3.25 3.88 -2.79
N GLY A 188 2.48 4.54 -3.67
CA GLY A 188 1.27 3.99 -4.22
C GLY A 188 1.43 3.41 -5.61
N GLU A 189 2.65 3.30 -6.13
CA GLU A 189 2.89 2.86 -7.50
C GLU A 189 2.24 1.50 -7.79
N SER A 190 2.40 0.54 -6.88
CA SER A 190 1.81 -0.80 -7.03
C SER A 190 0.27 -0.80 -6.98
N LEU A 191 -0.35 0.25 -6.44
CA LEU A 191 -1.80 0.41 -6.46
C LEU A 191 -2.31 1.01 -7.78
N VAL A 192 -1.46 1.65 -8.59
CA VAL A 192 -1.90 2.35 -9.82
C VAL A 192 -2.20 1.35 -10.94
N LEU A 193 -3.47 1.17 -11.28
CA LEU A 193 -3.91 0.31 -12.38
C LEU A 193 -3.67 0.95 -13.74
N ARG A 194 -4.08 2.21 -13.88
CA ARG A 194 -3.95 3.02 -15.09
C ARG A 194 -4.06 4.49 -14.74
N LYS A 195 -3.98 5.37 -15.74
CA LYS A 195 -4.11 6.81 -15.55
C LYS A 195 -5.32 7.35 -16.32
N LEU A 196 -6.22 7.99 -15.59
CA LEU A 196 -7.45 8.62 -16.05
C LEU A 196 -7.19 10.05 -16.54
N ASN A 197 -7.84 10.44 -17.62
CA ASN A 197 -7.76 11.80 -18.11
C ASN A 197 -8.52 12.75 -17.16
N THR A 198 -7.95 13.91 -16.85
CA THR A 198 -8.62 14.90 -15.96
C THR A 198 -10.03 15.25 -16.42
N ASN A 199 -10.28 15.26 -17.73
CA ASN A 199 -11.60 15.59 -18.27
C ASN A 199 -12.69 14.58 -17.88
N THR A 200 -12.34 13.41 -17.35
CA THR A 200 -13.31 12.44 -16.81
C THR A 200 -13.66 12.70 -15.35
N ILE A 201 -13.01 13.65 -14.69
CA ILE A 201 -13.27 14.02 -13.30
C ILE A 201 -14.31 15.14 -13.31
N PRO A 202 -15.52 14.91 -12.76
CA PRO A 202 -16.55 15.94 -12.63
C PRO A 202 -16.03 17.21 -11.95
N SER A 203 -16.55 18.35 -12.37
CA SER A 203 -16.09 19.65 -11.86
C SER A 203 -16.38 19.85 -10.36
N THR A 204 -17.36 19.13 -9.81
CA THR A 204 -17.83 19.19 -8.43
C THR A 204 -16.99 18.38 -7.44
N ILE A 205 -16.07 17.53 -7.93
CA ILE A 205 -15.24 16.68 -7.07
C ILE A 205 -13.76 17.03 -7.22
N ASP A 206 -13.05 16.98 -6.09
CA ASP A 206 -11.62 17.33 -6.02
C ASP A 206 -10.70 16.11 -6.18
N ALA A 207 -11.24 14.95 -6.52
CA ALA A 207 -10.47 13.72 -6.69
C ALA A 207 -11.10 12.79 -7.75
N PRO A 208 -10.30 11.96 -8.44
CA PRO A 208 -10.83 10.93 -9.33
C PRO A 208 -11.70 9.94 -8.54
N ILE A 209 -12.81 9.54 -9.14
CA ILE A 209 -13.69 8.50 -8.61
C ILE A 209 -12.97 7.17 -8.70
N GLN A 210 -12.82 6.49 -7.58
CA GLN A 210 -12.26 5.14 -7.50
C GLN A 210 -13.38 4.14 -7.28
N ARG A 211 -13.28 2.97 -7.92
CA ARG A 211 -14.25 1.88 -7.77
C ARG A 211 -13.64 0.81 -6.88
N VAL A 212 -14.41 0.35 -5.90
CA VAL A 212 -14.03 -0.74 -4.99
C VAL A 212 -15.15 -1.77 -4.96
N LYS A 213 -14.79 -3.05 -4.90
CA LYS A 213 -15.79 -4.11 -4.68
C LYS A 213 -16.20 -4.09 -3.21
N LEU A 214 -17.49 -4.27 -2.93
CA LEU A 214 -17.99 -4.33 -1.54
C LEU A 214 -17.26 -5.37 -0.69
N TRP A 215 -16.88 -6.49 -1.30
CA TRP A 215 -16.09 -7.54 -0.65
C TRP A 215 -14.69 -7.05 -0.22
N ASP A 216 -13.95 -6.40 -1.13
CA ASP A 216 -12.63 -5.84 -0.83
C ASP A 216 -12.74 -4.74 0.25
N LEU A 217 -13.79 -3.92 0.18
CA LEU A 217 -14.07 -2.89 1.20
C LEU A 217 -14.35 -3.51 2.58
N GLY A 218 -15.11 -4.61 2.63
CA GLY A 218 -15.33 -5.39 3.85
C GLY A 218 -14.02 -5.93 4.42
N CYS A 219 -13.16 -6.53 3.59
CA CYS A 219 -11.84 -7.00 4.03
C CYS A 219 -10.97 -5.86 4.58
N LEU A 220 -10.93 -4.72 3.87
CA LEU A 220 -10.18 -3.54 4.32
C LEU A 220 -10.72 -3.00 5.64
N SER A 221 -12.04 -2.97 5.85
CA SER A 221 -12.64 -2.51 7.11
C SER A 221 -12.24 -3.38 8.30
N LEU A 222 -12.24 -4.71 8.14
CA LEU A 222 -11.82 -5.63 9.19
C LEU A 222 -10.32 -5.47 9.50
N LEU A 223 -9.47 -5.26 8.49
CA LEU A 223 -8.05 -4.98 8.70
C LEU A 223 -7.81 -3.65 9.42
N MET A 224 -8.67 -2.64 9.22
CA MET A 224 -8.61 -1.38 9.96
C MET A 224 -9.14 -1.49 11.41
N GLY A 225 -9.56 -2.68 11.83
CA GLY A 225 -10.08 -2.92 13.19
C GLY A 225 -11.57 -2.62 13.36
N CYS A 226 -12.35 -2.57 12.26
CA CYS A 226 -13.81 -2.58 12.38
C CYS A 226 -14.27 -3.94 12.92
N THR A 227 -15.10 -3.92 13.96
CA THR A 227 -15.67 -5.11 14.59
C THR A 227 -17.02 -5.46 13.98
N ASP A 228 -17.77 -4.44 13.57
CA ASP A 228 -19.11 -4.58 13.05
C ASP A 228 -19.11 -4.20 11.57
N VAL A 229 -19.46 -5.13 10.69
CA VAL A 229 -19.51 -4.93 9.24
C VAL A 229 -20.86 -5.40 8.71
N SER A 230 -21.65 -4.47 8.19
CA SER A 230 -22.95 -4.69 7.57
C SER A 230 -22.91 -4.35 6.09
N VAL A 231 -23.28 -5.32 5.25
CA VAL A 231 -23.26 -5.17 3.79
C VAL A 231 -24.62 -5.56 3.23
N ASN A 232 -25.31 -4.59 2.64
CA ASN A 232 -26.52 -4.84 1.85
C ASN A 232 -26.19 -4.68 0.37
N ILE A 233 -26.02 -5.82 -0.31
CA ILE A 233 -25.64 -5.87 -1.73
C ILE A 233 -26.73 -5.28 -2.63
N GLN A 234 -28.01 -5.48 -2.28
CA GLN A 234 -29.15 -5.03 -3.11
C GLN A 234 -29.25 -3.50 -3.11
N SER A 235 -29.17 -2.87 -1.93
CA SER A 235 -29.19 -1.41 -1.79
C SER A 235 -27.81 -0.76 -2.00
N ARG A 236 -26.75 -1.58 -2.20
CA ARG A 236 -25.34 -1.15 -2.24
C ARG A 236 -24.93 -0.35 -0.99
N GLN A 237 -25.59 -0.61 0.14
CA GLN A 237 -25.25 0.02 1.40
C GLN A 237 -24.14 -0.77 2.08
N PHE A 238 -23.15 -0.03 2.57
CA PHE A 238 -22.06 -0.56 3.36
C PHE A 238 -21.95 0.26 4.64
N HIS A 239 -21.82 -0.42 5.77
CA HIS A 239 -21.53 0.21 7.04
C HIS A 239 -20.55 -0.67 7.80
N ALA A 240 -19.46 -0.09 8.28
CA ALA A 240 -18.53 -0.73 9.17
C ALA A 240 -18.12 0.22 10.28
N GLU A 241 -18.06 -0.28 11.51
CA GLU A 241 -17.71 0.48 12.71
C GLU A 241 -16.63 -0.25 13.48
N GLY A 242 -15.67 0.51 14.00
CA GLY A 242 -14.60 0.05 14.86
C GLY A 242 -14.15 1.14 15.81
N MET A 243 -13.21 0.79 16.69
CA MET A 243 -12.73 1.68 17.73
C MET A 243 -12.15 3.00 17.20
N TYR A 244 -11.51 2.99 16.02
CA TYR A 244 -10.81 4.15 15.46
C TYR A 244 -11.39 4.67 14.16
N CYS A 245 -12.37 3.97 13.56
CA CYS A 245 -13.00 4.44 12.34
C CYS A 245 -14.39 3.87 12.10
N THR A 246 -15.12 4.62 11.28
CA THR A 246 -16.39 4.27 10.68
C THR A 246 -16.29 4.45 9.17
N LEU A 247 -16.68 3.41 8.45
CA LEU A 247 -16.87 3.44 7.01
C LEU A 247 -18.37 3.34 6.72
N SER A 248 -18.91 4.26 5.96
CA SER A 248 -20.32 4.20 5.56
C SER A 248 -20.48 4.60 4.10
N THR A 249 -21.52 4.11 3.44
CA THR A 249 -21.93 4.62 2.13
C THR A 249 -22.96 5.73 2.29
N GLU A 250 -22.75 6.85 1.61
CA GLU A 250 -23.71 7.94 1.48
C GLU A 250 -24.16 8.06 0.03
N ASP A 251 -25.45 8.36 -0.19
CA ASP A 251 -25.97 8.59 -1.52
C ASP A 251 -25.56 9.99 -2.00
N LEU A 252 -24.69 10.04 -3.00
CA LEU A 252 -24.30 11.29 -3.66
C LEU A 252 -25.14 11.47 -4.92
N PRO A 253 -25.86 12.61 -5.05
CA PRO A 253 -26.61 12.92 -6.27
C PRO A 253 -25.72 12.76 -7.51
N MET A 254 -26.21 12.05 -8.52
CA MET A 254 -25.53 11.75 -9.80
C MET A 254 -24.39 10.72 -9.74
N PHE A 255 -23.88 10.36 -8.55
CA PHE A 255 -22.78 9.39 -8.40
C PHE A 255 -23.23 8.06 -7.77
N GLY A 256 -24.38 8.05 -7.10
CA GLY A 256 -24.89 6.92 -6.35
C GLY A 256 -24.17 6.77 -5.00
N GLN A 257 -24.02 5.54 -4.52
CA GLN A 257 -23.40 5.25 -3.23
C GLN A 257 -21.90 5.53 -3.25
N ALA A 258 -21.45 6.48 -2.44
CA ALA A 258 -20.06 6.83 -2.24
C ALA A 258 -19.61 6.48 -0.83
N VAL A 259 -18.37 5.99 -0.69
CA VAL A 259 -17.82 5.63 0.62
C VAL A 259 -17.33 6.88 1.34
N LYS A 260 -17.75 7.04 2.57
CA LYS A 260 -17.27 7.99 3.56
C LYS A 260 -16.41 7.26 4.59
N PHE A 261 -15.33 7.90 4.99
CA PHE A 261 -14.43 7.43 6.03
C PHE A 261 -14.31 8.51 7.10
N GLU A 262 -14.69 8.15 8.32
CA GLU A 262 -14.53 8.97 9.50
C GLU A 262 -13.65 8.19 10.48
N GLY A 263 -12.55 8.77 10.95
CA GLY A 263 -11.67 8.02 11.83
C GLY A 263 -10.32 8.68 12.06
N ASP A 264 -9.60 8.12 13.01
CA ASP A 264 -8.23 8.47 13.35
C ASP A 264 -7.25 7.61 12.52
N ILE A 265 -6.79 8.20 11.42
CA ILE A 265 -5.80 7.61 10.49
C ILE A 265 -4.51 7.20 11.22
N HIS A 266 -4.07 7.99 12.20
CA HIS A 266 -2.81 7.77 12.90
C HIS A 266 -2.93 6.61 13.90
N SER A 267 -4.05 6.52 14.61
CA SER A 267 -4.32 5.39 15.49
C SER A 267 -4.43 4.07 14.74
N ILE A 268 -5.15 4.03 13.60
CA ILE A 268 -5.24 2.83 12.73
C ILE A 268 -3.86 2.42 12.23
N ASN A 269 -3.08 3.40 11.76
CA ASN A 269 -1.73 3.18 11.30
C ASN A 269 -0.85 2.59 12.42
N GLY A 270 -0.95 3.13 13.63
CA GLY A 270 -0.19 2.66 14.79
C GLY A 270 -0.54 1.23 15.21
N GLN A 271 -1.81 0.83 15.08
CA GLN A 271 -2.20 -0.56 15.28
C GLN A 271 -1.66 -1.47 14.17
N LEU A 272 -1.89 -1.10 12.92
CA LEU A 272 -1.40 -1.87 11.78
C LEU A 272 0.11 -2.03 11.80
N ALA A 273 0.84 -0.99 12.19
CA ALA A 273 2.30 -1.00 12.31
C ALA A 273 2.82 -2.04 13.31
N GLN A 274 2.01 -2.48 14.27
CA GLN A 274 2.36 -3.54 15.23
C GLN A 274 2.10 -4.95 14.67
N CYS A 275 1.18 -5.09 13.72
CA CYS A 275 0.93 -6.37 13.05
C CYS A 275 2.07 -6.67 12.08
N ASP A 276 2.63 -7.89 12.10
CA ASP A 276 3.58 -8.33 11.09
C ASP A 276 2.87 -8.67 9.76
N GLY A 277 3.65 -8.81 8.68
CA GLY A 277 3.07 -9.10 7.36
C GLY A 277 2.42 -10.48 7.27
N ALA A 278 2.80 -11.42 8.14
CA ALA A 278 2.16 -12.72 8.22
C ALA A 278 0.78 -12.62 8.89
N SER A 279 0.64 -11.86 9.98
CA SER A 279 -0.65 -11.65 10.67
C SER A 279 -1.65 -10.92 9.78
N LEU A 280 -1.21 -9.90 9.03
CA LEU A 280 -2.11 -9.20 8.09
C LEU A 280 -2.66 -10.14 7.00
N ARG A 281 -1.79 -11.01 6.45
CA ARG A 281 -2.21 -12.03 5.49
C ARG A 281 -3.11 -13.10 6.14
N GLY A 282 -2.76 -13.53 7.35
CA GLY A 282 -3.57 -14.44 8.16
C GLY A 282 -4.98 -13.90 8.40
N GLY A 283 -5.10 -12.61 8.71
CA GLY A 283 -6.38 -11.91 8.84
C GLY A 283 -7.20 -11.98 7.56
N ILE A 284 -6.61 -11.81 6.38
CA ILE A 284 -7.35 -11.95 5.12
C ILE A 284 -7.78 -13.39 4.88
N TYR A 285 -6.94 -14.37 5.15
CA TYR A 285 -7.34 -15.77 5.04
C TYR A 285 -8.57 -16.02 5.91
N TYR A 286 -8.52 -15.57 7.17
CA TYR A 286 -9.65 -15.63 8.08
C TYR A 286 -10.91 -14.97 7.50
N VAL A 287 -10.81 -13.75 6.95
CA VAL A 287 -11.94 -13.04 6.33
C VAL A 287 -12.46 -13.74 5.07
N ARG A 288 -11.58 -14.32 4.25
CA ARG A 288 -11.94 -15.13 3.08
C ARG A 288 -12.60 -16.45 3.47
N GLY A 289 -12.64 -16.77 4.77
CA GLY A 289 -13.01 -18.10 5.23
C GLY A 289 -12.03 -19.15 4.71
N SER A 290 -10.81 -18.75 4.34
CA SER A 290 -9.72 -19.66 4.01
C SER A 290 -8.90 -19.88 5.28
N PHE A 291 -8.39 -21.09 5.46
CA PHE A 291 -7.50 -21.38 6.58
C PHE A 291 -6.16 -21.81 6.01
N LEU A 292 -5.09 -21.39 6.70
CA LEU A 292 -3.76 -21.91 6.47
C LEU A 292 -3.51 -22.96 7.54
N LEU A 293 -3.49 -24.24 7.14
CA LEU A 293 -3.10 -25.31 8.04
C LEU A 293 -1.59 -25.57 7.84
N THR A 294 -0.77 -25.06 8.75
CA THR A 294 0.63 -25.43 8.83
C THR A 294 0.77 -26.66 9.71
N LEU A 295 1.11 -27.80 9.10
CA LEU A 295 1.47 -29.00 9.85
C LEU A 295 2.97 -28.97 10.13
N PHE A 296 3.33 -28.78 11.40
CA PHE A 296 4.73 -28.88 11.83
C PHE A 296 5.12 -30.34 12.04
N SER A 297 6.32 -30.67 11.62
CA SER A 297 7.06 -31.82 12.10
C SER A 297 8.43 -31.36 12.59
N GLY A 298 8.84 -31.85 13.75
CA GLY A 298 10.15 -31.52 14.34
C GLY A 298 11.18 -32.61 14.09
N HIS A 299 12.46 -32.26 14.20
CA HIS A 299 13.53 -33.24 14.32
C HIS A 299 13.50 -33.85 15.71
N TRP A 300 13.11 -35.12 15.79
CA TRP A 300 13.30 -35.92 16.99
C TRP A 300 14.35 -36.97 16.68
N LEU A 301 15.40 -37.02 17.49
CA LEU A 301 16.29 -38.18 17.56
C LEU A 301 15.56 -39.23 18.39
N TRP A 302 15.14 -40.32 17.74
CA TRP A 302 14.70 -41.54 18.42
C TRP A 302 15.68 -42.63 17.99
N ASP A 303 16.51 -43.10 18.92
CA ASP A 303 17.55 -44.13 18.72
C ASP A 303 18.54 -43.84 17.58
N ASP A 304 19.21 -42.67 17.60
CA ASP A 304 20.33 -42.32 16.70
C ASP A 304 20.07 -42.43 15.19
N ARG A 305 18.81 -42.54 14.76
CA ARG A 305 18.45 -42.57 13.34
C ARG A 305 17.82 -41.24 12.91
N PRO A 306 18.41 -40.53 11.94
CA PRO A 306 17.80 -39.31 11.42
C PRO A 306 16.56 -39.67 10.59
N PHE A 307 15.40 -39.23 11.05
CA PHE A 307 14.19 -39.21 10.22
C PHE A 307 14.02 -37.80 9.64
N ARG A 308 13.83 -37.75 8.31
CA ARG A 308 13.43 -36.55 7.59
C ARG A 308 11.91 -36.48 7.60
N VAL A 309 11.37 -35.34 7.98
CA VAL A 309 9.93 -35.10 7.85
C VAL A 309 9.73 -33.82 7.06
N GLU A 310 8.73 -33.85 6.18
CA GLU A 310 8.42 -32.77 5.26
C GLU A 310 7.39 -31.82 5.86
N VAL A 311 7.50 -30.53 5.50
CA VAL A 311 6.54 -29.51 5.90
C VAL A 311 5.59 -29.30 4.73
N GLY A 312 4.32 -29.66 4.94
CA GLY A 312 3.22 -29.32 4.04
C GLY A 312 2.51 -28.06 4.54
N ILE A 313 2.48 -27.01 3.72
CA ILE A 313 1.59 -25.87 3.93
C ILE A 313 0.34 -26.14 3.09
N PHE A 314 -0.79 -26.35 3.75
CA PHE A 314 -2.06 -26.56 3.07
C PHE A 314 -2.88 -25.28 3.12
N GLU A 315 -3.25 -24.79 1.94
CA GLU A 315 -4.20 -23.70 1.75
C GLU A 315 -5.54 -24.30 1.31
N GLY A 316 -6.63 -23.98 2.00
CA GLY A 316 -7.95 -24.49 1.67
C GLY A 316 -9.09 -23.58 2.12
N GLU A 317 -10.23 -23.67 1.42
CA GLU A 317 -11.47 -22.99 1.82
C GLU A 317 -12.07 -23.64 3.07
N ALA A 318 -12.79 -22.91 3.93
CA ALA A 318 -13.41 -23.44 5.16
C ALA A 318 -14.27 -24.71 4.96
N ARG A 319 -14.82 -24.91 3.75
CA ARG A 319 -15.50 -26.16 3.37
C ARG A 319 -14.57 -27.37 3.40
N THR A 320 -13.32 -27.19 2.98
CA THR A 320 -12.23 -28.16 3.07
C THR A 320 -11.85 -28.44 4.52
N LEU A 321 -11.92 -27.45 5.42
CA LEU A 321 -11.70 -27.66 6.87
C LEU A 321 -12.79 -28.54 7.46
N LYS A 322 -14.06 -28.29 7.10
CA LYS A 322 -15.17 -29.16 7.51
C LYS A 322 -15.03 -30.58 6.98
N ARG A 323 -14.57 -30.75 5.74
CA ARG A 323 -14.26 -32.07 5.18
C ARG A 323 -13.12 -32.75 5.91
N LEU A 324 -12.02 -32.03 6.15
CA LEU A 324 -10.88 -32.51 6.93
C LEU A 324 -11.32 -32.92 8.35
N ALA A 325 -12.01 -32.04 9.07
CA ALA A 325 -12.52 -32.33 10.42
C ALA A 325 -13.50 -33.50 10.42
N PHE A 326 -14.37 -33.61 9.42
CA PHE A 326 -15.28 -34.75 9.25
C PHE A 326 -14.52 -36.06 9.01
N HIS A 327 -13.52 -36.06 8.13
CA HIS A 327 -12.68 -37.22 7.89
C HIS A 327 -11.83 -37.59 9.12
N LEU A 328 -11.26 -36.61 9.82
CA LEU A 328 -10.56 -36.81 11.08
C LEU A 328 -11.49 -37.36 12.18
N SER A 329 -12.76 -36.92 12.23
CA SER A 329 -13.75 -37.43 13.19
C SER A 329 -14.22 -38.86 12.89
N LYS A 330 -14.08 -39.30 11.63
CA LYS A 330 -14.41 -40.66 11.17
C LYS A 330 -13.25 -41.64 11.29
N LEU A 331 -12.05 -41.16 11.59
CA LEU A 331 -10.96 -42.00 12.07
C LEU A 331 -11.33 -42.40 13.51
N GLU A 332 -12.24 -43.37 13.65
CA GLU A 332 -12.36 -44.07 14.93
C GLU A 332 -10.99 -44.69 15.25
N PRO A 333 -10.54 -44.61 16.51
CA PRO A 333 -9.38 -45.37 16.92
C PRO A 333 -9.74 -46.84 16.75
N ASP A 334 -9.18 -47.45 15.71
CA ASP A 334 -9.38 -48.86 15.38
C ASP A 334 -9.26 -49.70 16.66
N GLY A 335 -10.17 -50.65 16.85
CA GLY A 335 -10.36 -51.35 18.13
C GLY A 335 -9.09 -52.00 18.70
N ASP A 336 -8.12 -52.32 17.84
CA ASP A 336 -6.82 -52.88 18.20
C ASP A 336 -5.80 -51.83 18.65
N ASN A 337 -6.03 -50.53 18.39
CA ASN A 337 -5.21 -49.41 18.86
C ASN A 337 -5.62 -48.87 20.24
N LYS A 338 -6.66 -49.41 20.87
CA LYS A 338 -7.00 -49.06 22.26
C LYS A 338 -5.94 -49.48 23.27
N ARG A 339 -5.02 -50.39 22.93
CA ARG A 339 -3.82 -50.66 23.73
C ARG A 339 -2.69 -49.65 23.49
N ALA A 340 -2.59 -49.07 22.30
CA ALA A 340 -1.52 -48.13 21.94
C ALA A 340 -1.76 -46.69 22.45
N THR A 341 -3.00 -46.32 22.78
CA THR A 341 -3.33 -45.00 23.34
C THR A 341 -2.95 -44.84 24.82
N ALA A 342 -2.71 -45.93 25.55
CA ALA A 342 -2.13 -45.88 26.90
C ALA A 342 -0.61 -45.61 26.89
N ASP A 343 0.08 -46.00 25.81
CA ASP A 343 1.54 -45.89 25.66
C ASP A 343 2.01 -44.66 24.85
N GLY A 344 1.10 -43.71 24.56
CA GLY A 344 1.46 -42.44 23.94
C GLY A 344 1.86 -42.50 22.46
N ASN A 345 1.52 -43.57 21.74
CA ASN A 345 1.84 -43.69 20.32
C ASN A 345 0.87 -42.91 19.41
N PRO A 346 1.36 -42.14 18.42
CA PRO A 346 0.53 -41.29 17.56
C PRO A 346 -0.18 -42.05 16.43
N THR A 347 -1.35 -41.53 16.04
CA THR A 347 -2.18 -42.01 14.93
C THR A 347 -1.60 -41.58 13.57
N TYR A 348 -1.64 -42.46 12.57
CA TYR A 348 -1.12 -42.23 11.22
C TYR A 348 -2.24 -41.76 10.28
N LEU A 349 -1.96 -40.76 9.43
CA LEU A 349 -2.86 -40.33 8.36
C LEU A 349 -2.35 -40.91 7.02
N PRO A 350 -3.19 -41.62 6.24
CA PRO A 350 -2.82 -42.08 4.90
C PRO A 350 -2.61 -40.89 3.96
N LEU A 351 -1.55 -40.90 3.15
CA LEU A 351 -1.31 -39.86 2.12
C LEU A 351 -2.47 -39.75 1.13
N ASP A 352 -3.07 -40.89 0.76
CA ASP A 352 -4.22 -40.96 -0.16
C ASP A 352 -5.44 -40.20 0.40
N LEU A 353 -5.57 -40.09 1.72
CA LEU A 353 -6.63 -39.31 2.37
C LEU A 353 -6.38 -37.80 2.22
N LEU A 354 -5.11 -37.37 2.30
CA LEU A 354 -4.73 -35.98 2.07
C LEU A 354 -4.97 -35.59 0.61
N ASP A 355 -4.63 -36.46 -0.35
CA ASP A 355 -4.92 -36.25 -1.77
C ASP A 355 -6.43 -36.12 -2.03
N THR A 356 -7.24 -36.94 -1.37
CA THR A 356 -8.71 -36.91 -1.46
C THR A 356 -9.32 -35.64 -0.85
N ILE A 357 -8.75 -35.14 0.25
CA ILE A 357 -9.27 -33.95 0.97
C ILE A 357 -8.87 -32.66 0.28
N PHE A 358 -7.62 -32.57 -0.20
CA PHE A 358 -7.06 -31.35 -0.77
C PHE A 358 -7.08 -31.31 -2.30
N GLY A 359 -7.52 -32.40 -2.96
CA GLY A 359 -7.71 -32.43 -4.41
C GLY A 359 -6.40 -32.34 -5.20
N TYR A 360 -5.30 -32.87 -4.65
CA TYR A 360 -4.03 -32.90 -5.36
C TYR A 360 -4.04 -34.00 -6.42
N SER A 361 -3.85 -33.60 -7.68
CA SER A 361 -3.33 -34.45 -8.74
C SER A 361 -1.90 -33.98 -9.00
N GLN A 362 -0.90 -34.69 -8.47
CA GLN A 362 0.48 -34.51 -8.89
C GLN A 362 1.10 -35.81 -9.39
N GLN A 363 1.89 -35.67 -10.45
CA GLN A 363 2.75 -36.70 -11.03
C GLN A 363 3.58 -37.35 -9.92
N ARG A 364 3.37 -38.65 -9.72
CA ARG A 364 4.12 -39.47 -8.76
C ARG A 364 5.61 -39.41 -9.09
N PRO A 365 6.52 -39.32 -8.10
CA PRO A 365 7.92 -39.67 -8.32
C PRO A 365 8.01 -41.14 -8.74
N ALA A 366 8.84 -41.44 -9.73
CA ALA A 366 8.96 -42.76 -10.35
C ALA A 366 9.62 -43.85 -9.46
N ASP A 367 9.88 -43.56 -8.19
CA ASP A 367 10.56 -44.49 -7.28
C ASP A 367 9.56 -45.15 -6.30
N PRO A 368 9.20 -46.43 -6.50
CA PRO A 368 8.25 -47.15 -5.66
C PRO A 368 8.76 -47.43 -4.24
N ASN A 369 10.03 -47.18 -3.92
CA ASN A 369 10.59 -47.43 -2.58
C ASN A 369 10.41 -46.28 -1.58
N LEU A 370 9.77 -45.17 -1.98
CA LEU A 370 9.62 -43.95 -1.18
C LEU A 370 8.24 -43.76 -0.54
N GLN A 371 7.42 -44.81 -0.45
CA GLN A 371 6.18 -44.76 0.34
C GLN A 371 6.47 -44.95 1.83
N LYS A 372 6.59 -43.86 2.58
CA LYS A 372 6.54 -43.89 4.05
C LYS A 372 5.48 -42.92 4.58
N SER A 373 4.68 -43.44 5.51
CA SER A 373 3.55 -42.79 6.18
C SER A 373 3.90 -41.45 6.84
N LEU A 374 3.00 -40.47 6.73
CA LEU A 374 3.10 -39.17 7.39
C LEU A 374 2.62 -39.27 8.85
N ARG A 375 3.42 -38.82 9.82
CA ARG A 375 3.03 -38.70 11.23
C ARG A 375 2.60 -37.26 11.52
N VAL A 376 1.40 -37.06 12.07
CA VAL A 376 0.87 -35.74 12.44
C VAL A 376 0.45 -35.75 13.90
N ARG A 377 0.92 -34.77 14.69
CA ARG A 377 0.46 -34.53 16.06
C ARG A 377 -0.20 -33.14 16.09
N VAL A 378 -1.50 -33.08 16.38
CA VAL A 378 -2.25 -31.82 16.43
C VAL A 378 -2.44 -31.41 17.90
N PRO A 379 -1.75 -30.37 18.40
CA PRO A 379 -2.10 -29.81 19.69
C PRO A 379 -3.39 -28.99 19.55
N ILE A 380 -4.40 -29.33 20.34
CA ILE A 380 -5.62 -28.54 20.48
C ILE A 380 -5.29 -27.36 21.41
N ILE A 381 -5.09 -26.17 20.85
CA ILE A 381 -4.93 -24.94 21.62
C ILE A 381 -6.33 -24.36 21.87
N PRO A 382 -6.79 -24.20 23.12
CA PRO A 382 -8.09 -23.61 23.42
C PRO A 382 -8.12 -22.12 23.04
N ALA A 383 -9.22 -21.69 22.42
CA ALA A 383 -9.45 -20.37 21.81
C ALA A 383 -9.36 -19.15 22.77
N ARG A 384 -8.94 -19.32 24.03
CA ARG A 384 -8.87 -18.23 25.03
C ARG A 384 -7.54 -17.47 25.07
N SER A 385 -6.58 -17.78 24.21
CA SER A 385 -5.24 -17.18 24.25
C SER A 385 -4.88 -16.31 23.03
N ILE A 386 -5.84 -15.86 22.23
CA ILE A 386 -5.58 -15.06 21.00
C ILE A 386 -6.39 -13.74 20.99
N PHE A 387 -6.80 -13.24 22.15
CA PHE A 387 -7.26 -11.85 22.29
C PHE A 387 -6.73 -11.26 23.59
#